data_AF-X1SJ39-F1
#
_entry.id   AF-X1SJ39-F1
#
_cell.length_a   1.000
_cell.length_b   1.000
_cell.length_c   1.000
_cell.angle_alpha   90.00
_cell.angle_beta   90.00
_cell.angle_gamma   90.00
#
_symmetry.space_group_name_H-M   'P 1'
#
loop_
_entity.id
_entity.type
_entity.pdbx_description
1 polymer ?
#
loop_
_entity_poly.entity_id
_entity_poly.type
_entity_poly.pdbx_seq_one_letter_code
_entity_poly.pdbx_strand_id
1 'polypeptide(L)' 'MSIPSNIAKGYGKKTTVDYIIMLYISYGSVCELETQILLAGDLDFIQKGELGTAKNDIAEIERMLKALIKSLGNKHLNP' A
#
# COMPACT_ATOMS: atom_id res chain seq x y z
N MET A 1 -5.55 -7.79 8.65
CA MET A 1 -4.94 -6.51 8.20
C MET A 1 -3.58 -6.79 7.54
N SER A 2 -3.54 -6.93 6.21
CA SER A 2 -2.33 -7.30 5.44
C SER A 2 -1.32 -6.14 5.32
N ILE A 3 -1.77 -4.97 4.87
CA ILE A 3 -0.93 -3.80 4.57
C ILE A 3 -0.02 -3.39 5.75
N PRO A 4 -0.53 -3.05 6.96
CA PRO A 4 0.31 -2.63 8.07
C PRO A 4 1.20 -3.76 8.61
N SER A 5 0.72 -5.01 8.55
CA SER A 5 1.50 -6.17 9.00
C SER A 5 2.73 -6.40 8.13
N ASN A 6 2.59 -6.27 6.80
CA ASN A 6 3.71 -6.40 5.88
C ASN A 6 4.71 -5.24 6.02
N ILE A 7 4.24 -4.00 6.25
CA ILE A 7 5.13 -2.86 6.54
C ILE A 7 5.96 -3.14 7.80
N ALA A 8 5.30 -3.52 8.91
CA ALA A 8 5.98 -3.79 10.19
C ALA A 8 6.94 -5.00 10.09
N LYS A 9 6.50 -6.08 9.42
CA LYS A 9 7.31 -7.28 9.20
C LYS A 9 8.55 -6.99 8.37
N GLY A 10 8.43 -6.13 7.35
CA GLY A 10 9.54 -5.67 6.52
C GLY A 10 10.52 -4.79 7.28
N TYR A 11 10.01 -3.86 8.10
CA TYR A 11 10.84 -3.00 8.93
C TYR A 11 11.72 -3.81 9.91
N GLY A 12 11.23 -4.94 10.42
CA GLY A 12 12.00 -5.85 11.26
C GLY A 12 13.03 -6.73 10.54
N LYS A 13 13.23 -6.57 9.23
CA LYS A 13 14.22 -7.35 8.45
C LYS A 13 15.62 -6.74 8.50
N LYS A 14 16.61 -7.58 8.18
CA LYS A 14 18.04 -7.22 8.29
C LYS A 14 18.55 -6.35 7.15
N THR A 15 17.87 -6.32 6.00
CA THR A 15 18.33 -5.61 4.81
C THR A 15 17.26 -4.68 4.24
N THR A 16 17.69 -3.60 3.62
CA THR A 16 16.81 -2.68 2.88
C THR A 16 16.08 -3.38 1.75
N VAL A 17 16.71 -4.37 1.10
CA VAL A 17 16.10 -5.17 0.03
C VAL A 17 14.91 -5.96 0.56
N ASP A 18 15.06 -6.66 1.69
CA ASP A 18 13.96 -7.40 2.32
C ASP A 18 12.81 -6.48 2.74
N TYR A 19 13.13 -5.25 3.19
CA TYR A 19 12.10 -4.27 3.51
C TYR A 19 11.33 -3.85 2.26
N ILE A 20 12.04 -3.51 1.18
CA ILE A 20 11.43 -3.14 -0.11
C ILE A 20 10.51 -4.26 -0.63
N ILE A 21 10.94 -5.53 -0.56
CA ILE A 21 10.09 -6.67 -0.96
C ILE A 21 8.78 -6.68 -0.17
N MET A 22 8.84 -6.52 1.16
CA MET A 22 7.64 -6.49 1.99
C MET A 22 6.74 -5.28 1.70
N LEU A 23 7.32 -4.13 1.37
CA LEU A 23 6.56 -2.95 0.95
C LEU A 23 5.83 -3.19 -0.39
N TYR A 24 6.43 -3.93 -1.32
CA TYR A 24 5.74 -4.34 -2.56
C TYR A 24 4.60 -5.33 -2.28
N ILE A 25 4.74 -6.23 -1.30
CA ILE A 25 3.62 -7.08 -0.87
C ILE A 25 2.48 -6.21 -0.29
N SER A 26 2.81 -5.21 0.54
CA SER A 26 1.82 -4.24 1.02
C SER A 26 1.14 -3.49 -0.13
N TYR A 27 1.89 -3.06 -1.15
CA TYR A 27 1.35 -2.39 -2.32
C TYR A 27 0.39 -3.28 -3.11
N GLY A 28 0.71 -4.57 -3.29
CA GLY A 28 -0.22 -5.55 -3.88
C GLY A 28 -1.56 -5.61 -3.14
N SER A 29 -1.52 -5.67 -1.80
CA SER A 29 -2.75 -5.64 -0.99
C SER A 29 -3.52 -4.31 -1.09
N VAL A 30 -2.86 -3.18 -1.37
CA VAL A 30 -3.55 -1.91 -1.64
C VAL A 30 -4.31 -1.99 -2.97
N CYS A 31 -3.69 -2.50 -4.04
CA CYS A 31 -4.35 -2.66 -5.34
C CYS A 31 -5.54 -3.62 -5.29
N GLU A 32 -5.42 -4.71 -4.53
CA GLU A 32 -6.54 -5.64 -4.28
C GLU A 32 -7.70 -4.93 -3.57
N LEU A 33 -7.41 -4.14 -2.53
CA LEU A 33 -8.42 -3.38 -1.81
C LEU A 33 -9.08 -2.31 -2.68
N GLU A 34 -8.31 -1.59 -3.49
CA GLU A 34 -8.84 -0.61 -4.44
C GLU A 34 -9.83 -1.26 -5.41
N THR A 35 -9.46 -2.42 -5.98
CA THR A 35 -10.34 -3.19 -6.87
C THR A 35 -11.63 -3.58 -6.16
N GLN A 36 -11.54 -4.08 -4.92
CA GLN A 36 -12.71 -4.46 -4.13
C GLN A 36 -13.61 -3.26 -3.80
N ILE A 37 -13.05 -2.09 -3.48
CA ILE A 37 -13.80 -0.87 -3.18
C ILE A 37 -14.50 -0.32 -4.42
N LEU A 38 -13.85 -0.36 -5.59
CA LEU A 38 -14.49 0.00 -6.86
C LEU A 38 -15.67 -0.91 -7.18
N LEU A 39 -15.48 -2.23 -7.08
CA LEU A 39 -16.55 -3.21 -7.31
C LEU A 39 -17.70 -3.06 -6.30
N ALA A 40 -17.39 -2.79 -5.04
CA ALA A 40 -18.41 -2.57 -4.02
C ALA A 40 -19.22 -1.29 -4.30
N GLY A 41 -18.59 -0.27 -4.88
CA GLY A 41 -19.27 0.93 -5.39
C GLY A 41 -20.17 0.63 -6.59
N ASP A 42 -19.69 -0.16 -7.55
CA ASP A 42 -20.47 -0.54 -8.75
C ASP A 42 -21.69 -1.40 -8.43
N LEU A 43 -21.62 -2.18 -7.35
CA LEU A 43 -22.70 -3.05 -6.87
C LEU A 43 -23.62 -2.39 -5.82
N ASP A 44 -23.46 -1.08 -5.58
CA ASP A 44 -24.19 -0.32 -4.57
C ASP A 44 -24.13 -0.92 -3.14
N PHE A 45 -23.03 -1.62 -2.81
CA PHE A 45 -22.79 -2.19 -1.48
C PHE A 45 -22.28 -1.16 -0.46
N ILE A 46 -21.89 0.03 -0.92
CA ILE A 46 -21.29 1.09 -0.10
C ILE A 46 -21.85 2.43 -0.52
N GLN A 47 -22.08 3.34 0.44
CA GLN A 47 -22.63 4.66 0.13
C GLN A 47 -21.59 5.51 -0.61
N LYS A 48 -22.05 6.38 -1.53
CA LYS A 48 -21.16 7.25 -2.33
C LYS A 48 -20.21 8.11 -1.48
N GLY A 49 -20.65 8.57 -0.31
CA GLY A 49 -19.80 9.32 0.62
C GLY A 49 -18.66 8.46 1.18
N GLU A 50 -18.97 7.25 1.62
CA GLU A 50 -17.99 6.27 2.12
C GLU A 50 -17.03 5.81 1.01
N LEU A 51 -17.52 5.67 -0.22
CA LEU A 51 -16.71 5.34 -1.40
C LEU A 51 -15.67 6.42 -1.69
N GLY A 52 -16.08 7.69 -1.63
CA GLY A 52 -15.18 8.83 -1.79
C GLY A 52 -14.06 8.82 -0.74
N THR A 53 -14.42 8.65 0.53
CA THR A 53 -13.46 8.57 1.64
C THR A 53 -12.48 7.40 1.45
N ALA A 54 -13.01 6.19 1.21
CA ALA A 54 -12.17 5.00 1.04
C ALA A 54 -11.19 5.14 -0.14
N LYS A 55 -11.63 5.71 -1.27
CA LYS A 55 -10.75 5.96 -2.42
C LYS A 55 -9.64 6.96 -2.10
N ASN A 56 -9.96 8.02 -1.35
CA ASN A 56 -8.95 9.02 -0.95
C ASN A 56 -7.90 8.41 -0.01
N ASP A 57 -8.34 7.61 0.98
CA ASP A 57 -7.44 6.94 1.92
C ASP A 57 -6.52 5.94 1.21
N ILE A 58 -7.07 5.17 0.26
CA ILE A 58 -6.30 4.23 -0.56
C ILE A 58 -5.25 4.97 -1.38
N ALA A 59 -5.62 6.05 -2.06
CA ALA A 59 -4.70 6.86 -2.85
C ALA A 59 -3.59 7.48 -1.99
N GLU A 60 -3.90 7.91 -0.76
CA GLU A 60 -2.90 8.41 0.17
C GLU A 60 -1.90 7.32 0.58
N ILE A 61 -2.38 6.15 0.99
CA ILE A 61 -1.54 5.01 1.37
C ILE A 61 -0.64 4.58 0.21
N GLU A 62 -1.20 4.49 -1.00
CA GLU A 62 -0.45 4.18 -2.21
C GLU A 62 0.70 5.17 -2.44
N ARG A 63 0.41 6.47 -2.37
CA ARG A 63 1.41 7.53 -2.55
C ARG A 63 2.52 7.42 -1.50
N MET A 64 2.17 7.19 -0.24
CA MET A 64 3.12 7.02 0.86
C MET A 64 4.03 5.80 0.63
N LEU A 65 3.44 4.65 0.24
CA LEU A 65 4.19 3.43 -0.04
C LEU A 65 5.16 3.61 -1.21
N LYS A 66 4.69 4.18 -2.33
CA LYS A 66 5.52 4.45 -3.51
C LYS A 66 6.69 5.40 -3.18
N ALA A 67 6.42 6.46 -2.42
CA ALA A 67 7.45 7.39 -1.99
C ALA A 67 8.51 6.71 -1.09
N LEU A 68 8.07 5.86 -0.16
CA LEU A 68 8.95 5.11 0.73
C LEU A 68 9.83 4.11 -0.05
N ILE A 69 9.23 3.31 -0.91
CA ILE A 69 9.95 2.35 -1.77
C ILE A 69 11.02 3.08 -2.60
N LYS A 70 10.66 4.20 -3.23
CA LYS A 70 11.60 5.02 -4.02
C LYS A 70 12.75 5.55 -3.17
N SER A 71 12.45 6.07 -1.97
CA SER A 71 13.47 6.59 -1.05
C SER A 71 14.48 5.52 -0.63
N LEU A 72 14.00 4.31 -0.32
CA LEU A 72 14.84 3.17 0.07
C LEU A 72 15.66 2.63 -1.10
N GLY A 73 15.07 2.57 -2.30
CA GLY A 73 15.78 2.15 -3.52
C GLY A 73 16.93 3.09 -3.89
N ASN A 74 16.73 4.41 -3.77
CA ASN A 74 17.77 5.40 -4.06
C ASN A 74 18.95 5.37 -3.10
N LYS A 75 18.72 4.97 -1.83
CA LYS A 75 19.80 4.77 -0.84
C LYS A 75 20.63 3.52 -1.13
N HIS A 76 20.06 2.52 -1.80
CA HIS A 76 20.80 1.29 -2.13
C HIS A 76 21.74 1.46 -3.33
N LEU A 77 21.39 2.35 -4.27
CA LEU A 77 22.20 2.66 -5.45
C LEU A 77 23.37 3.63 -5.16
N ASN A 78 23.41 4.22 -3.97
CA ASN A 78 24.50 5.06 -3.49
C ASN A 78 25.08 4.46 -2.18
N PRO A 79 25.84 3.36 -2.27
CA PRO A 79 26.50 2.76 -1.10
C PRO A 79 27.60 3.65 -0.52
#